data_AF-A0A497XQN4-F1
#
_entry.id   AF-A0A497XQN4-F1
#
_cell.length_a   1.000
_cell.length_b   1.000
_cell.length_c   1.000
_cell.angle_alpha   90.00
_cell.angle_beta   90.00
_cell.angle_gamma   90.00
#
_symmetry.space_group_name_H-M   'P 1'
#
loop_
_entity.id
_entity.type
_entity.pdbx_description
1 polymer ?
#
loop_
_entity_poly.entity_id
_entity_poly.type
_entity_poly.pdbx_seq_one_letter_code
_entity_poly.pdbx_strand_id
1 'polypeptide(L)'
;MFLITLLLSIGMLYAQPIFDTLGEVKRFPFITYEEVWSGTPAETKEAAIPNVIVTYGNGEDKEIVSAAANIAYYLGQWTDDMGLTPRSVRKGDLPSIAMPLSEALKTDKPLILLGTKNTVVRSLGLTFTRPTLKVVKWKGRQVLVVGGKNSSQVVYAANFLAHRVVGFKAGAYKTFFSFVRLRGLIEQDNYIAALHLIKDPAGLSACGKNMSLAAPQIIKFPPRVKEVVTKRNKIMYVELAKALERKDKERAVKLWKEAMFTCYQCHQGLGIDRLRKFNPNPDIHSKHQRIAAQYGLVKKLNGEYTCTACHSGRTEIRGY
;
A
#
# COMPACT_ATOMS: atom_id res chain seq x y z
N MET A 1 9.30 -12.26 -57.00
CA MET A 1 8.48 -11.17 -56.41
C MET A 1 8.41 -11.38 -54.88
N PHE A 2 9.57 -11.32 -54.22
CA PHE A 2 9.80 -11.61 -52.80
C PHE A 2 10.05 -10.28 -52.09
N LEU A 3 9.03 -9.44 -51.95
CA LEU A 3 9.20 -8.13 -51.29
C LEU A 3 7.90 -7.60 -50.66
N ILE A 4 7.07 -8.47 -50.08
CA ILE A 4 5.89 -8.03 -49.30
C ILE A 4 5.65 -9.03 -48.16
N THR A 5 6.57 -9.12 -47.20
CA THR A 5 6.30 -9.80 -45.91
C THR A 5 7.27 -9.45 -44.77
N LEU A 6 7.95 -8.30 -44.83
CA LEU A 6 8.95 -7.92 -43.81
C LEU A 6 8.75 -6.50 -43.22
N LEU A 7 7.50 -6.04 -43.10
CA LEU A 7 7.19 -4.71 -42.52
C LEU A 7 6.02 -4.70 -41.51
N LEU A 8 5.58 -5.86 -41.01
CA LEU A 8 4.54 -5.94 -39.97
C LEU A 8 5.03 -6.34 -38.58
N SER A 9 6.35 -6.44 -38.39
CA SER A 9 7.01 -6.47 -37.08
C SER A 9 7.48 -5.07 -36.67
N ILE A 10 6.67 -4.04 -36.94
CA ILE A 10 6.74 -2.81 -36.14
C ILE A 10 6.24 -3.22 -34.75
N GLY A 11 7.19 -3.65 -33.92
CA GLY A 11 6.97 -3.88 -32.52
C GLY A 11 6.22 -2.69 -31.97
N MET A 12 5.06 -2.94 -31.37
CA MET A 12 4.54 -2.05 -30.35
C MET A 12 5.61 -1.99 -29.26
N LEU A 13 6.55 -1.06 -29.40
CA LEU A 13 7.25 -0.46 -28.28
C LEU A 13 6.13 0.13 -27.42
N TYR A 14 5.54 -0.70 -26.56
CA TYR A 14 4.88 -0.25 -25.36
C TYR A 14 5.91 0.66 -24.69
N ALA A 15 5.74 1.96 -24.87
CA ALA A 15 6.54 2.96 -24.20
C ALA A 15 6.46 2.62 -22.72
N GLN A 16 7.51 1.97 -22.20
CA GLN A 16 7.54 1.66 -20.78
C GLN A 16 7.43 3.02 -20.09
N PRO A 17 6.41 3.22 -19.25
CA PRO A 17 6.21 4.50 -18.59
C PRO A 17 7.50 4.83 -17.84
N ILE A 18 8.09 5.98 -18.13
CA ILE A 18 9.22 6.46 -17.33
C ILE A 18 8.63 7.17 -16.14
N PHE A 19 8.61 6.43 -15.03
CA PHE A 19 8.34 6.97 -13.72
C PHE A 19 9.63 7.63 -13.22
N ASP A 20 9.94 8.81 -13.75
CA ASP A 20 11.19 9.56 -13.51
C ASP A 20 11.57 9.62 -12.01
N THR A 21 10.58 9.53 -11.12
CA THR A 21 10.76 9.63 -9.67
C THR A 21 10.10 8.48 -8.90
N LEU A 22 9.99 7.25 -9.44
CA LEU A 22 9.24 6.16 -8.78
C LEU A 22 9.66 5.91 -7.31
N GLY A 23 10.94 6.12 -6.97
CA GLY A 23 11.43 6.05 -5.59
C GLY A 23 10.88 7.14 -4.67
N GLU A 24 10.64 8.35 -5.19
CA GLU A 24 10.01 9.47 -4.48
C GLU A 24 8.49 9.31 -4.44
N VAL A 25 7.87 8.87 -5.54
CA VAL A 25 6.44 8.48 -5.58
C VAL A 25 6.14 7.43 -4.51
N LYS A 26 7.04 6.45 -4.33
CA LYS A 26 6.93 5.45 -3.26
C LYS A 26 7.13 6.03 -1.85
N ARG A 27 7.75 7.19 -1.69
CA ARG A 27 7.94 7.88 -0.40
C ARG A 27 6.96 9.04 -0.18
N PHE A 28 6.16 9.37 -1.18
CA PHE A 28 5.14 10.41 -1.09
C PHE A 28 4.20 10.14 0.11
N PRO A 29 3.84 11.18 0.90
CA PRO A 29 3.19 11.00 2.19
C PRO A 29 1.67 10.84 2.04
N PHE A 30 1.23 9.73 1.45
CA PHE A 30 -0.19 9.47 1.14
C PHE A 30 -1.12 9.50 2.37
N ILE A 31 -0.65 8.95 3.49
CA ILE A 31 -1.40 8.87 4.74
C ILE A 31 -0.58 9.46 5.89
N THR A 32 -1.26 9.85 6.96
CA THR A 32 -0.68 10.20 8.26
C THR A 32 -1.44 9.46 9.36
N TYR A 33 -0.97 9.55 10.60
CA TYR A 33 -1.64 8.99 11.77
C TYR A 33 -2.05 10.11 12.71
N GLU A 34 -3.33 10.16 13.04
CA GLU A 34 -3.88 11.19 13.92
C GLU A 34 -4.88 10.57 14.90
N GLU A 35 -5.17 11.34 15.96
CA GLU A 35 -6.28 11.05 16.85
C GLU A 35 -7.60 11.44 16.19
N VAL A 36 -8.55 10.51 16.18
CA VAL A 36 -9.89 10.70 15.63
C VAL A 36 -10.94 10.37 16.68
N TRP A 37 -12.14 10.93 16.50
CA TRP A 37 -13.27 10.71 17.40
C TRP A 37 -13.00 11.08 18.87
N SER A 38 -12.09 12.03 19.12
CA SER A 38 -11.72 12.48 20.47
C SER A 38 -12.94 12.82 21.33
N GLY A 39 -12.91 12.34 22.58
CA GLY A 39 -14.00 12.53 23.53
C GLY A 39 -15.24 11.68 23.26
N THR A 40 -15.10 10.58 22.50
CA THR A 40 -16.16 9.59 22.30
C THR A 40 -15.69 8.18 22.67
N PRO A 41 -16.62 7.22 22.91
CA PRO A 41 -16.26 5.81 23.08
C PRO A 41 -15.55 5.18 21.87
N ALA A 42 -15.57 5.83 20.70
CA ALA A 42 -14.89 5.39 19.48
C ALA A 42 -13.53 6.07 19.26
N GLU A 43 -13.04 6.85 20.24
CA GLU A 43 -11.75 7.55 20.17
C GLU A 43 -10.63 6.59 19.79
N THR A 44 -9.89 6.96 18.74
CA THR A 44 -8.72 6.21 18.27
C THR A 44 -7.57 7.17 18.09
N LYS A 45 -6.50 7.02 18.88
CA LYS A 45 -5.36 7.96 18.92
C LYS A 45 -4.43 7.89 17.71
N GLU A 46 -4.65 6.93 16.81
CA GLU A 46 -3.68 6.57 15.77
C GLU A 46 -4.38 5.99 14.52
N ALA A 47 -5.49 6.60 14.12
CA ALA A 47 -6.14 6.21 12.88
C ALA A 47 -5.26 6.61 11.70
N ALA A 48 -5.04 5.71 10.75
CA ALA A 48 -4.49 6.10 9.47
C ALA A 48 -5.53 6.96 8.74
N ILE A 49 -5.18 8.20 8.38
CA ILE A 49 -6.07 9.13 7.67
C ILE A 49 -5.44 9.65 6.38
N PRO A 50 -6.22 10.17 5.41
CA PRO A 50 -5.68 10.79 4.20
C PRO A 50 -4.85 12.04 4.54
N ASN A 51 -3.57 12.03 4.15
CA ASN A 51 -2.69 13.19 4.30
C ASN A 51 -2.60 14.01 3.01
N VAL A 52 -3.23 13.56 1.93
CA VAL A 52 -3.13 14.19 0.61
C VAL A 52 -4.50 14.54 0.06
N ILE A 53 -4.55 15.57 -0.77
CA ILE A 53 -5.73 15.90 -1.57
C ILE A 53 -5.46 15.50 -3.02
N VAL A 54 -6.36 14.68 -3.56
CA VAL A 54 -6.39 14.35 -4.99
C VAL A 54 -7.10 15.49 -5.71
N THR A 55 -6.46 16.04 -6.75
CA THR A 55 -6.96 17.24 -7.39
C THR A 55 -6.75 17.23 -8.89
N TYR A 56 -7.58 17.97 -9.61
CA TYR A 56 -7.53 18.12 -11.06
C TYR A 56 -7.84 19.57 -11.45
N GLY A 57 -7.38 19.99 -12.64
CA GLY A 57 -7.74 21.30 -13.20
C GLY A 57 -9.20 21.34 -13.66
N ASN A 58 -9.83 22.52 -13.62
CA ASN A 58 -11.23 22.68 -14.05
C ASN A 58 -11.44 22.41 -15.56
N GLY A 59 -10.38 22.50 -16.37
CA GLY A 59 -10.42 22.24 -17.81
C GLY A 59 -9.98 20.84 -18.21
N GLU A 60 -9.79 19.93 -17.25
CA GLU A 60 -9.41 18.54 -17.54
C GLU A 60 -10.60 17.75 -18.10
N ASP A 61 -10.30 16.75 -18.91
CA ASP A 61 -11.32 15.88 -19.51
C ASP A 61 -11.98 15.00 -18.43
N LYS A 62 -13.24 14.59 -18.66
CA LYS A 62 -14.05 13.85 -17.66
C LYS A 62 -13.40 12.54 -17.22
N GLU A 63 -12.65 11.89 -18.11
CA GLU A 63 -11.92 10.66 -17.84
C GLU A 63 -10.77 10.87 -16.84
N ILE A 64 -10.14 12.04 -16.85
CA ILE A 64 -9.10 12.42 -15.88
C ILE A 64 -9.73 12.66 -14.51
N VAL A 65 -10.90 13.32 -14.46
CA VAL A 65 -11.68 13.51 -13.24
C VAL A 65 -12.11 12.16 -12.65
N SER A 66 -12.58 11.24 -13.49
CA SER A 66 -12.92 9.88 -13.08
C SER A 66 -11.70 9.11 -12.55
N ALA A 67 -10.54 9.25 -13.20
CA ALA A 67 -9.29 8.65 -12.73
C ALA A 67 -8.83 9.21 -11.36
N ALA A 68 -9.13 10.50 -11.08
CA ALA A 68 -8.91 11.10 -9.76
C ALA A 68 -9.74 10.41 -8.67
N ALA A 69 -11.01 10.14 -8.95
CA ALA A 69 -11.90 9.42 -8.04
C ALA A 69 -11.40 7.99 -7.75
N ASN A 70 -10.84 7.30 -8.76
CA ASN A 70 -10.25 5.97 -8.57
C ASN A 70 -9.04 6.01 -7.58
N ILE A 71 -8.16 7.01 -7.70
CA ILE A 71 -7.06 7.19 -6.73
C ILE A 71 -7.61 7.45 -5.32
N ALA A 72 -8.61 8.32 -5.21
CA ALA A 72 -9.24 8.64 -3.93
C ALA A 72 -9.90 7.42 -3.29
N TYR A 73 -10.57 6.57 -4.08
CA TYR A 73 -11.14 5.30 -3.62
C TYR A 73 -10.07 4.39 -3.01
N TYR A 74 -8.96 4.14 -3.72
CA TYR A 74 -7.87 3.31 -3.17
C TYR A 74 -7.18 3.93 -1.96
N LEU A 75 -7.12 5.26 -1.88
CA LEU A 75 -6.61 5.94 -0.70
C LEU A 75 -7.53 5.73 0.51
N GLY A 76 -8.85 5.86 0.32
CA GLY A 76 -9.85 5.55 1.35
C GLY A 76 -9.79 4.09 1.81
N GLN A 77 -9.43 3.16 0.91
CA GLN A 77 -9.18 1.77 1.27
C GLN A 77 -7.88 1.56 2.06
N TRP A 78 -6.97 2.53 2.09
CA TRP A 78 -5.73 2.46 2.88
C TRP A 78 -5.94 3.00 4.30
N THR A 79 -6.85 3.96 4.47
CA THR A 79 -7.07 4.65 5.73
C THR A 79 -8.04 3.88 6.64
N ASP A 80 -7.88 4.03 7.95
CA ASP A 80 -8.82 3.49 8.94
C ASP A 80 -10.01 4.46 9.13
N ASP A 81 -9.77 5.76 8.96
CA ASP A 81 -10.75 6.83 9.10
C ASP A 81 -10.45 7.97 8.09
N MET A 82 -11.38 8.93 7.97
CA MET A 82 -11.23 10.13 7.16
C MET A 82 -10.66 11.33 7.94
N GLY A 83 -10.35 11.15 9.23
CA GLY A 83 -9.96 12.24 10.13
C GLY A 83 -11.18 12.97 10.68
N LEU A 84 -12.32 12.29 10.80
CA LEU A 84 -13.57 12.92 11.22
C LEU A 84 -13.60 13.15 12.73
N THR A 85 -14.17 14.28 13.12
CA THR A 85 -14.53 14.55 14.51
C THR A 85 -16.05 14.71 14.65
N PRO A 86 -16.63 14.45 15.83
CA PRO A 86 -18.05 14.71 16.06
C PRO A 86 -18.45 16.15 15.75
N ARG A 87 -17.54 17.11 15.97
CA ARG A 87 -17.76 18.52 15.65
C ARG A 87 -17.86 18.75 14.14
N SER A 88 -16.98 18.15 13.36
CA SER A 88 -16.98 18.27 11.89
C SER A 88 -18.26 17.68 11.29
N VAL A 89 -18.68 16.50 11.76
CA VAL A 89 -19.91 15.84 11.31
C VAL A 89 -21.14 16.70 11.62
N ARG A 90 -21.26 17.24 12.85
CA ARG A 90 -22.39 18.11 13.22
C ARG A 90 -22.49 19.39 12.38
N LYS A 91 -21.36 19.87 11.85
CA LYS A 91 -21.30 21.05 10.98
C LYS A 91 -21.53 20.72 9.50
N GLY A 92 -21.67 19.44 9.13
CA GLY A 92 -21.71 19.00 7.74
C GLY A 92 -20.38 19.18 6.99
N ASP A 93 -19.29 19.44 7.72
CA ASP A 93 -17.96 19.69 7.17
C ASP A 93 -17.23 18.36 6.97
N LEU A 94 -17.66 17.62 5.95
CA LEU A 94 -17.10 16.32 5.60
C LEU A 94 -15.92 16.50 4.63
N PRO A 95 -14.72 16.01 4.96
CA PRO A 95 -13.56 16.18 4.11
C PRO A 95 -13.71 15.38 2.82
N SER A 96 -13.54 16.03 1.67
CA SER A 96 -13.40 15.33 0.39
C SER A 96 -11.94 15.00 0.12
N ILE A 97 -11.67 13.77 -0.31
CA ILE A 97 -10.32 13.36 -0.76
C ILE A 97 -10.04 13.91 -2.17
N ALA A 98 -11.07 14.00 -3.01
CA ALA A 98 -10.95 14.45 -4.40
C ALA A 98 -11.73 15.75 -4.61
N MET A 99 -11.07 16.78 -5.13
CA MET A 99 -11.71 18.07 -5.37
C MET A 99 -11.03 18.87 -6.50
N PRO A 100 -11.69 19.91 -7.05
CA PRO A 100 -11.07 20.82 -8.00
C PRO A 100 -9.86 21.55 -7.40
N LEU A 101 -8.90 21.92 -8.25
CA LEU A 101 -7.66 22.59 -7.82
C LEU A 101 -7.90 23.87 -7.02
N SER A 102 -8.92 24.66 -7.37
CA SER A 102 -9.26 25.89 -6.64
C SER A 102 -9.56 25.63 -5.16
N GLU A 103 -10.22 24.51 -4.84
CA GLU A 103 -10.54 24.12 -3.47
C GLU A 103 -9.33 23.47 -2.79
N ALA A 104 -8.61 22.59 -3.51
CA ALA A 104 -7.43 21.92 -2.97
C ALA A 104 -6.33 22.91 -2.55
N LEU A 105 -6.23 24.06 -3.22
CA LEU A 105 -5.29 25.12 -2.89
C LEU A 105 -5.59 25.87 -1.57
N LYS A 106 -6.79 25.72 -1.00
CA LYS A 106 -7.15 26.29 0.32
C LYS A 106 -6.59 25.48 1.50
N THR A 107 -6.04 24.30 1.22
CA THR A 107 -5.41 23.43 2.21
C THR A 107 -3.89 23.47 2.07
N ASP A 108 -3.17 23.07 3.13
CA ASP A 108 -1.71 22.91 3.17
C ASP A 108 -1.24 21.47 2.86
N LYS A 109 -2.13 20.48 3.00
CA LYS A 109 -1.88 19.04 2.73
C LYS A 109 -1.20 18.76 1.40
N PRO A 110 -0.22 17.87 1.25
CA PRO A 110 0.35 17.53 -0.07
C PRO A 110 -0.70 17.18 -1.15
N LEU A 111 -0.37 17.44 -2.43
CA LEU A 111 -1.30 17.25 -3.56
C LEU A 111 -0.96 16.05 -4.43
N ILE A 112 -1.97 15.31 -4.89
CA ILE A 112 -1.88 14.48 -6.09
C ILE A 112 -2.60 15.23 -7.20
N LEU A 113 -1.84 15.85 -8.10
CA LEU A 113 -2.37 16.70 -9.16
C LEU A 113 -2.46 15.91 -10.47
N LEU A 114 -3.68 15.68 -10.94
CA LEU A 114 -3.96 15.01 -12.19
C LEU A 114 -4.13 15.99 -13.35
N GLY A 115 -3.54 15.61 -14.48
CA GLY A 115 -3.68 16.31 -15.73
C GLY A 115 -2.67 17.44 -15.91
N THR A 116 -2.74 18.08 -17.07
CA THR A 116 -1.77 19.07 -17.55
C THR A 116 -2.37 20.44 -17.81
N LYS A 117 -3.69 20.55 -17.89
CA LYS A 117 -4.48 21.77 -18.11
C LYS A 117 -4.75 22.50 -16.78
N ASN A 118 -3.69 22.87 -16.07
CA ASN A 118 -3.80 23.56 -14.78
C ASN A 118 -2.66 24.58 -14.54
N THR A 119 -2.89 25.51 -13.61
CA THR A 119 -1.96 26.60 -13.29
C THR A 119 -0.66 26.12 -12.67
N VAL A 120 -0.69 25.05 -11.87
CA VAL A 120 0.50 24.50 -11.21
C VAL A 120 1.48 23.92 -12.23
N VAL A 121 1.01 23.05 -13.13
CA VAL A 121 1.82 22.47 -14.22
C VAL A 121 2.44 23.57 -15.09
N ARG A 122 1.65 24.57 -15.49
CA ARG A 122 2.14 25.73 -16.25
C ARG A 122 3.21 26.51 -15.50
N SER A 123 2.99 26.81 -14.21
CA SER A 123 3.95 27.57 -13.39
C SER A 123 5.27 26.84 -13.16
N LEU A 124 5.26 25.51 -13.24
CA LEU A 124 6.44 24.66 -13.10
C LEU A 124 7.15 24.41 -14.45
N GLY A 125 6.62 24.92 -15.57
CA GLY A 125 7.16 24.67 -16.90
C GLY A 125 7.20 23.20 -17.30
N LEU A 126 6.33 22.37 -16.71
CA LEU A 126 6.34 20.93 -16.95
C LEU A 126 5.71 20.60 -18.31
N THR A 127 6.46 19.86 -19.13
CA THR A 127 6.00 19.29 -20.39
C THR A 127 6.07 17.77 -20.33
N PHE A 128 5.17 17.09 -21.06
CA PHE A 128 5.02 15.64 -21.00
C PHE A 128 5.03 15.05 -22.39
N THR A 129 5.97 14.13 -22.64
CA THR A 129 6.08 13.37 -23.90
C THR A 129 5.57 11.94 -23.77
N ARG A 130 5.25 11.50 -22.55
CA ARG A 130 4.87 10.13 -22.16
C ARG A 130 4.06 10.16 -20.85
N PRO A 131 3.40 9.05 -20.44
CA PRO A 131 2.79 8.95 -19.12
C PRO A 131 3.83 9.14 -18.01
N THR A 132 3.55 9.99 -17.02
CA THR A 132 4.53 10.42 -16.02
C THR A 132 3.92 10.52 -14.62
N LEU A 133 4.68 10.04 -13.63
CA LEU A 133 4.49 10.35 -12.21
C LEU A 133 5.72 11.10 -11.72
N LYS A 134 5.53 12.34 -11.27
CA LYS A 134 6.63 13.22 -10.84
C LYS A 134 6.32 13.89 -9.51
N VAL A 135 7.17 13.65 -8.51
CA VAL A 135 7.12 14.43 -7.26
C VAL A 135 7.90 15.74 -7.47
N VAL A 136 7.29 16.86 -7.10
CA VAL A 136 7.88 18.19 -7.15
C VAL A 136 7.55 18.96 -5.88
N LYS A 137 8.34 20.00 -5.60
CA LYS A 137 8.01 20.99 -4.56
C LYS A 137 7.50 22.25 -5.24
N TRP A 138 6.29 22.68 -4.88
CA TRP A 138 5.68 23.90 -5.41
C TRP A 138 5.19 24.76 -4.25
N LYS A 139 5.71 25.98 -4.14
CA LYS A 139 5.41 26.92 -3.03
C LYS A 139 5.53 26.28 -1.64
N GLY A 140 6.59 25.51 -1.40
CA GLY A 140 6.81 24.82 -0.13
C GLY A 140 6.06 23.49 0.02
N ARG A 141 5.02 23.24 -0.77
CA ARG A 141 4.15 22.05 -0.72
C ARG A 141 4.66 20.93 -1.62
N GLN A 142 4.57 19.68 -1.17
CA GLN A 142 4.84 18.52 -2.01
C GLN A 142 3.67 18.26 -2.96
N VAL A 143 3.97 18.05 -4.25
CA VAL A 143 2.98 17.77 -5.29
C VAL A 143 3.44 16.56 -6.08
N LEU A 144 2.60 15.52 -6.12
CA LEU A 144 2.73 14.39 -7.03
C LEU A 144 1.93 14.70 -8.30
N VAL A 145 2.62 15.08 -9.36
CA VAL A 145 2.01 15.35 -10.68
C VAL A 145 1.81 14.04 -11.43
N VAL A 146 0.59 13.83 -11.92
CA VAL A 146 0.17 12.72 -12.77
C VAL A 146 -0.11 13.28 -14.16
N GLY A 147 0.88 13.17 -15.05
CA GLY A 147 0.88 13.84 -16.35
C GLY A 147 1.00 12.88 -17.53
N GLY A 148 0.83 13.42 -18.73
CA GLY A 148 0.91 12.71 -20.00
C GLY A 148 0.77 13.68 -21.17
N LYS A 149 1.18 13.25 -22.37
CA LYS A 149 1.04 14.07 -23.59
C LYS A 149 -0.43 14.39 -23.93
N ASN A 150 -1.33 13.48 -23.56
CA ASN A 150 -2.77 13.57 -23.79
C ASN A 150 -3.54 12.86 -22.65
N SER A 151 -4.87 12.98 -22.67
CA SER A 151 -5.74 12.48 -21.62
C SER A 151 -5.66 10.96 -21.43
N SER A 152 -5.50 10.20 -22.52
CA SER A 152 -5.27 8.74 -22.45
C SER A 152 -4.00 8.39 -21.67
N GLN A 153 -2.90 9.12 -21.92
CA GLN A 153 -1.67 8.92 -21.16
C GLN A 153 -1.77 9.35 -19.69
N VAL A 154 -2.50 10.44 -19.41
CA VAL A 154 -2.77 10.86 -18.02
C VAL A 154 -3.57 9.78 -17.28
N VAL A 155 -4.65 9.27 -17.89
CA VAL A 155 -5.47 8.20 -17.32
C VAL A 155 -4.64 6.94 -17.10
N TYR A 156 -3.76 6.59 -18.04
CA TYR A 156 -2.84 5.47 -17.86
C TYR A 156 -1.91 5.66 -16.65
N ALA A 157 -1.29 6.84 -16.50
CA ALA A 157 -0.45 7.16 -15.34
C ALA A 157 -1.24 7.15 -14.03
N ALA A 158 -2.47 7.69 -14.04
CA ALA A 158 -3.37 7.70 -12.89
C ALA A 158 -3.77 6.29 -12.46
N ASN A 159 -4.13 5.42 -13.39
CA ASN A 159 -4.44 4.01 -13.11
C ASN A 159 -3.22 3.26 -12.60
N PHE A 160 -2.03 3.54 -13.13
CA PHE A 160 -0.81 2.97 -12.57
C PHE A 160 -0.60 3.41 -11.11
N LEU A 161 -0.74 4.71 -10.80
CA LEU A 161 -0.65 5.22 -9.44
C LEU A 161 -1.69 4.56 -8.52
N ALA A 162 -2.95 4.53 -8.93
CA ALA A 162 -4.05 3.93 -8.18
C ALA A 162 -3.81 2.46 -7.88
N HIS A 163 -3.62 1.63 -8.91
CA HIS A 163 -3.58 0.18 -8.75
C HIS A 163 -2.21 -0.36 -8.30
N ARG A 164 -1.11 0.19 -8.82
CA ARG A 164 0.24 -0.36 -8.61
C ARG A 164 1.00 0.29 -7.46
N VAL A 165 0.64 1.51 -7.08
CA VAL A 165 1.30 2.22 -5.97
C VAL A 165 0.40 2.29 -4.75
N VAL A 166 -0.75 2.98 -4.84
CA VAL A 166 -1.64 3.24 -3.68
C VAL A 166 -2.31 1.94 -3.25
N GLY A 167 -3.05 1.29 -4.15
CA GLY A 167 -3.77 0.04 -3.87
C GLY A 167 -2.85 -1.11 -3.45
N PHE A 168 -1.69 -1.26 -4.11
CA PHE A 168 -0.71 -2.24 -3.69
C PHE A 168 -0.22 -1.98 -2.26
N LYS A 169 0.16 -0.74 -1.92
CA LYS A 169 0.63 -0.38 -0.57
C LYS A 169 -0.44 -0.61 0.47
N ALA A 170 -1.69 -0.22 0.19
CA ALA A 170 -2.83 -0.47 1.06
C ALA A 170 -2.94 -1.97 1.40
N GLY A 171 -2.93 -2.85 0.39
CA GLY A 171 -2.98 -4.30 0.61
C GLY A 171 -1.75 -4.87 1.34
N ALA A 172 -0.55 -4.37 1.03
CA ALA A 172 0.69 -4.79 1.68
C ALA A 172 0.69 -4.44 3.17
N TYR A 173 0.30 -3.22 3.54
CA TYR A 173 0.25 -2.78 4.94
C TYR A 173 -0.90 -3.43 5.71
N LYS A 174 -2.08 -3.60 5.10
CA LYS A 174 -3.18 -4.38 5.70
C LYS A 174 -2.75 -5.81 6.01
N THR A 175 -2.03 -6.47 5.10
CA THR A 175 -1.45 -7.79 5.38
C THR A 175 -0.45 -7.71 6.52
N PHE A 176 0.47 -6.74 6.49
CA PHE A 176 1.52 -6.58 7.50
C PHE A 176 0.93 -6.47 8.91
N PHE A 177 -0.07 -5.61 9.10
CA PHE A 177 -0.78 -5.46 10.37
C PHE A 177 -1.63 -6.68 10.73
N SER A 178 -2.29 -7.32 9.75
CA SER A 178 -3.09 -8.52 10.00
C SER A 178 -2.23 -9.72 10.40
N PHE A 179 -0.98 -9.78 9.95
CA PHE A 179 -0.06 -10.86 10.27
C PHE A 179 0.35 -10.85 11.74
N VAL A 180 0.62 -9.67 12.30
CA VAL A 180 0.87 -9.53 13.74
C VAL A 180 -0.39 -9.69 14.59
N ARG A 181 -1.56 -9.22 14.12
CA ARG A 181 -2.84 -9.51 14.80
C ARG A 181 -3.11 -11.00 14.86
N LEU A 182 -2.85 -11.75 13.79
CA LEU A 182 -3.01 -13.21 13.77
C LEU A 182 -2.16 -13.87 14.87
N ARG A 183 -0.91 -13.44 15.01
CA ARG A 183 -0.03 -13.92 16.10
C ARG A 183 -0.66 -13.67 17.46
N GLY A 184 -1.15 -12.46 17.69
CA GLY A 184 -1.80 -12.08 18.94
C GLY A 184 -3.05 -12.90 19.24
N LEU A 185 -3.91 -13.11 18.24
CA LEU A 185 -5.13 -13.92 18.38
C LEU A 185 -4.81 -15.40 18.68
N ILE A 186 -3.75 -15.97 18.09
CA ILE A 186 -3.27 -17.31 18.43
C ILE A 186 -2.79 -17.38 19.89
N GLU A 187 -2.07 -16.35 20.36
CA GLU A 187 -1.58 -16.32 21.74
C GLU A 187 -2.68 -16.19 22.78
N GLN A 188 -3.80 -15.55 22.42
CA GLN A 188 -4.97 -15.36 23.26
C GLN A 188 -6.05 -16.44 23.07
N ASP A 189 -5.71 -17.58 22.43
CA ASP A 189 -6.62 -18.70 22.17
C ASP A 189 -7.92 -18.31 21.41
N ASN A 190 -7.89 -17.19 20.69
CA ASN A 190 -9.03 -16.69 19.91
C ASN A 190 -9.00 -17.23 18.48
N TYR A 191 -9.20 -18.55 18.37
CA TYR A 191 -9.11 -19.29 17.12
C TYR A 191 -10.15 -18.89 16.07
N ILE A 192 -11.36 -18.49 16.51
CA ILE A 192 -12.44 -18.08 15.61
C ILE A 192 -12.06 -16.78 14.89
N ALA A 193 -11.64 -15.76 15.64
CA ALA A 193 -11.20 -14.50 15.05
C ALA A 193 -9.93 -14.69 14.19
N ALA A 194 -9.00 -15.55 14.63
CA ALA A 194 -7.80 -15.88 13.86
C ALA A 194 -8.15 -16.50 12.49
N LEU A 195 -9.09 -17.44 12.47
CA LEU A 195 -9.55 -18.10 11.24
C LEU A 195 -10.29 -17.11 10.32
N HIS A 196 -11.13 -16.24 10.89
CA HIS A 196 -11.80 -15.17 10.15
C HIS A 196 -10.76 -14.25 9.48
N LEU A 197 -9.72 -13.83 10.21
CA LEU A 197 -8.67 -12.95 9.71
C LEU A 197 -7.84 -13.58 8.56
N ILE A 198 -7.66 -14.91 8.55
CA ILE A 198 -7.04 -15.63 7.44
C ILE A 198 -7.92 -15.63 6.20
N LYS A 199 -9.23 -15.87 6.38
CA LYS A 199 -10.21 -15.99 5.30
C LYS A 199 -10.64 -14.61 4.76
N ASP A 200 -10.47 -13.55 5.54
CA ASP A 200 -10.87 -12.19 5.17
C ASP A 200 -10.12 -11.69 3.91
N PRO A 201 -10.86 -11.35 2.83
CA PRO A 201 -10.31 -10.77 1.62
C PRO A 201 -9.55 -9.45 1.83
N ALA A 202 -9.81 -8.71 2.91
CA ALA A 202 -9.13 -7.50 3.35
C ALA A 202 -8.08 -7.75 4.44
N GLY A 203 -8.06 -8.94 5.02
CA GLY A 203 -7.07 -9.41 6.02
C GLY A 203 -5.84 -10.04 5.36
N LEU A 204 -5.51 -11.27 5.73
CA LEU A 204 -4.26 -11.94 5.28
C LEU A 204 -4.30 -12.48 3.84
N SER A 205 -5.49 -12.55 3.25
CA SER A 205 -5.67 -12.86 1.83
C SER A 205 -5.11 -11.76 0.92
N ALA A 206 -4.95 -10.52 1.42
CA ALA A 206 -4.45 -9.39 0.63
C ALA A 206 -3.04 -9.60 0.07
N CYS A 207 -2.14 -10.30 0.77
CA CYS A 207 -0.83 -10.66 0.24
C CYS A 207 -0.91 -11.76 -0.82
N GLY A 208 -1.77 -12.76 -0.64
CA GLY A 208 -2.08 -13.76 -1.67
C GLY A 208 -2.62 -13.11 -2.93
N LYS A 209 -3.57 -12.17 -2.80
CA LYS A 209 -4.10 -11.36 -3.92
C LYS A 209 -3.02 -10.52 -4.60
N ASN A 210 -2.16 -9.86 -3.84
CA ASN A 210 -1.04 -9.08 -4.39
C ASN A 210 -0.01 -9.97 -5.10
N MET A 211 0.20 -11.20 -4.61
CA MET A 211 1.00 -12.21 -5.28
C MET A 211 0.31 -12.78 -6.52
N SER A 212 -1.02 -12.95 -6.51
CA SER A 212 -1.81 -13.32 -7.69
C SER A 212 -1.77 -12.24 -8.78
N LEU A 213 -1.74 -10.95 -8.40
CA LEU A 213 -1.48 -9.85 -9.34
C LEU A 213 -0.05 -9.85 -9.90
N ALA A 214 0.87 -10.58 -9.27
CA ALA A 214 2.19 -10.89 -9.77
C ALA A 214 2.27 -12.30 -10.41
N ALA A 215 1.19 -13.08 -10.45
CA ALA A 215 1.19 -14.46 -10.97
C ALA A 215 1.72 -14.61 -12.41
N PRO A 216 1.45 -13.67 -13.35
CA PRO A 216 2.08 -13.71 -14.67
C PRO A 216 3.62 -13.62 -14.61
N GLN A 217 4.17 -12.98 -13.57
CA GLN A 217 5.60 -12.93 -13.31
C GLN A 217 6.09 -14.18 -12.57
N ILE A 218 5.25 -14.81 -11.73
CA ILE A 218 5.57 -16.06 -11.01
C ILE A 218 5.95 -17.19 -11.98
N ILE A 219 5.30 -17.27 -13.16
CA ILE A 219 5.65 -18.28 -14.19
C ILE A 219 7.12 -18.17 -14.59
N LYS A 220 7.65 -16.94 -14.63
CA LYS A 220 9.05 -16.64 -15.00
C LYS A 220 10.02 -16.72 -13.83
N PHE A 221 9.55 -16.96 -12.61
CA PHE A 221 10.43 -17.04 -11.45
C PHE A 221 11.30 -18.30 -11.47
N PRO A 222 12.55 -18.22 -10.96
CA PRO A 222 13.40 -19.38 -10.76
C PRO A 222 12.73 -20.45 -9.88
N PRO A 223 13.05 -21.75 -10.05
CA PRO A 223 12.46 -22.83 -9.26
C PRO A 223 12.50 -22.60 -7.74
N ARG A 224 13.65 -22.15 -7.22
CA ARG A 224 13.83 -21.84 -5.78
C ARG A 224 12.85 -20.79 -5.26
N VAL A 225 12.54 -19.78 -6.08
CA VAL A 225 11.56 -18.74 -5.73
C VAL A 225 10.15 -19.33 -5.72
N LYS A 226 9.82 -20.16 -6.70
CA LYS A 226 8.52 -20.84 -6.78
C LYS A 226 8.29 -21.74 -5.57
N GLU A 227 9.30 -22.46 -5.11
CA GLU A 227 9.26 -23.28 -3.90
C GLU A 227 8.91 -22.45 -2.65
N VAL A 228 9.59 -21.31 -2.42
CA VAL A 228 9.33 -20.43 -1.28
C VAL A 228 7.90 -19.88 -1.31
N VAL A 229 7.44 -19.39 -2.48
CA VAL A 229 6.08 -18.86 -2.64
C VAL A 229 5.03 -19.95 -2.42
N THR A 230 5.28 -21.16 -2.93
CA THR A 230 4.38 -22.31 -2.80
C THR A 230 4.28 -22.74 -1.33
N LYS A 231 5.43 -22.86 -0.65
CA LYS A 231 5.50 -23.17 0.79
C LYS A 231 4.73 -22.13 1.61
N ARG A 232 4.97 -20.84 1.37
CA ARG A 232 4.26 -19.74 2.05
C ARG A 232 2.75 -19.88 1.90
N ASN A 233 2.27 -20.08 0.68
CA ASN A 233 0.83 -20.14 0.41
C ASN A 233 0.20 -21.39 1.02
N LYS A 234 0.90 -22.54 0.99
CA LYS A 234 0.45 -23.76 1.65
C LYS A 234 0.32 -23.57 3.16
N ILE A 235 1.32 -22.95 3.79
CA ILE A 235 1.28 -22.64 5.23
C ILE A 235 0.07 -21.75 5.53
N MET A 236 -0.04 -20.61 4.84
CA MET A 236 -1.02 -19.57 5.17
C MET A 236 -2.46 -19.97 4.91
N TYR A 237 -2.74 -20.64 3.79
CA TYR A 237 -4.11 -20.91 3.35
C TYR A 237 -4.60 -22.31 3.66
N VAL A 238 -3.71 -23.23 4.05
CA VAL A 238 -4.08 -24.63 4.31
C VAL A 238 -3.65 -25.07 5.69
N GLU A 239 -2.34 -25.10 5.96
CA GLU A 239 -1.82 -25.76 7.16
C GLU A 239 -2.14 -24.96 8.43
N LEU A 240 -2.00 -23.63 8.39
CA LEU A 240 -2.28 -22.76 9.52
C LEU A 240 -3.78 -22.72 9.84
N ALA A 241 -4.64 -22.62 8.80
CA ALA A 241 -6.09 -22.70 8.98
C ALA A 241 -6.51 -24.01 9.68
N LYS A 242 -5.97 -25.15 9.24
CA LYS A 242 -6.23 -26.46 9.87
C LYS A 242 -5.74 -26.53 11.32
N ALA A 243 -4.60 -25.91 11.64
CA ALA A 243 -4.10 -25.86 13.01
C ALA A 243 -5.04 -25.04 13.92
N LEU A 244 -5.55 -23.91 13.42
CA LEU A 244 -6.53 -23.09 14.14
C LEU A 244 -7.87 -23.82 14.35
N GLU A 245 -8.37 -24.53 13.32
CA GLU A 245 -9.60 -25.32 13.40
C GLU A 245 -9.49 -26.44 14.45
N ARG A 246 -8.29 -27.02 14.59
CA ARG A 246 -7.97 -28.02 15.63
C ARG A 246 -7.63 -27.41 16.99
N LYS A 247 -7.61 -26.07 17.11
CA LYS A 247 -7.19 -25.34 18.31
C LYS A 247 -5.77 -25.74 18.78
N ASP A 248 -4.90 -26.09 17.85
CA ASP A 248 -3.52 -26.49 18.12
C ASP A 248 -2.61 -25.26 18.14
N LYS A 249 -2.48 -24.66 19.33
CA LYS A 249 -1.69 -23.43 19.56
C LYS A 249 -0.25 -23.60 19.11
N GLU A 250 0.45 -24.63 19.58
CA GLU A 250 1.87 -24.83 19.30
C GLU A 250 2.13 -24.98 17.80
N ARG A 251 1.30 -25.77 17.12
CA ARG A 251 1.41 -25.94 15.66
C ARG A 251 1.10 -24.65 14.93
N ALA A 252 0.08 -23.90 15.33
CA ALA A 252 -0.27 -22.62 14.71
C ALA A 252 0.84 -21.58 14.89
N VAL A 253 1.43 -21.50 16.09
CA VAL A 253 2.60 -20.67 16.40
C VAL A 253 3.79 -21.01 15.51
N LYS A 254 4.11 -22.31 15.38
CA LYS A 254 5.22 -22.78 14.54
C LYS A 254 4.99 -22.43 13.07
N LEU A 255 3.81 -22.71 12.54
CA LEU A 255 3.44 -22.41 11.16
C LEU A 255 3.47 -20.90 10.88
N TRP A 256 3.00 -20.07 11.82
CA TRP A 256 3.10 -18.61 11.69
C TRP A 256 4.56 -18.15 11.57
N LYS A 257 5.46 -18.68 12.41
CA LYS A 257 6.90 -18.35 12.35
C LYS A 257 7.53 -18.81 11.03
N GLU A 258 7.15 -19.98 10.54
CA GLU A 258 7.59 -20.49 9.24
C GLU A 258 7.10 -19.61 8.07
N ALA A 259 5.85 -19.16 8.11
CA ALA A 259 5.33 -18.20 7.13
C ALA A 259 6.10 -16.87 7.20
N MET A 260 6.36 -16.34 8.39
CA MET A 260 7.17 -15.11 8.55
C MET A 260 8.56 -15.28 7.93
N PHE A 261 9.17 -16.45 8.11
CA PHE A 261 10.46 -16.73 7.50
C PHE A 261 10.41 -16.66 5.97
N THR A 262 9.39 -17.23 5.34
CA THR A 262 9.23 -17.12 3.88
C THR A 262 9.06 -15.68 3.41
N CYS A 263 8.48 -14.81 4.23
CA CYS A 263 8.38 -13.37 3.95
C CYS A 263 9.79 -12.73 3.95
N TYR A 264 10.65 -13.07 4.90
CA TYR A 264 12.07 -12.64 4.89
C TYR A 264 12.82 -13.15 3.65
N GLN A 265 12.61 -14.40 3.25
CA GLN A 265 13.23 -14.94 2.03
C GLN A 265 12.89 -14.08 0.80
N CYS A 266 11.61 -13.76 0.61
CA CYS A 266 11.15 -12.93 -0.52
C CYS A 266 11.62 -11.47 -0.44
N HIS A 267 11.63 -10.88 0.76
CA HIS A 267 11.81 -9.43 0.93
C HIS A 267 13.23 -9.00 1.28
N GLN A 268 14.02 -9.89 1.87
CA GLN A 268 15.41 -9.66 2.26
C GLN A 268 16.39 -10.45 1.39
N GLY A 269 15.92 -11.48 0.66
CA GLY A 269 16.78 -12.31 -0.19
C GLY A 269 17.52 -13.40 0.59
N LEU A 270 16.89 -13.95 1.64
CA LEU A 270 17.49 -15.03 2.43
C LEU A 270 17.36 -16.36 1.69
N GLY A 271 18.45 -16.80 1.04
CA GLY A 271 18.51 -18.08 0.33
C GLY A 271 17.81 -18.11 -1.04
N ILE A 272 17.24 -16.98 -1.48
CA ILE A 272 16.70 -16.74 -2.83
C ILE A 272 17.00 -15.30 -3.26
N ASP A 273 16.90 -15.03 -4.56
CA ASP A 273 16.97 -13.65 -5.05
C ASP A 273 15.88 -12.79 -4.43
N ARG A 274 16.28 -11.60 -3.95
CA ARG A 274 15.34 -10.66 -3.34
C ARG A 274 14.34 -10.18 -4.40
N LEU A 275 13.11 -10.66 -4.28
CA LEU A 275 12.03 -10.32 -5.21
C LEU A 275 11.61 -8.86 -5.07
N ARG A 276 11.56 -8.37 -3.82
CA ARG A 276 11.15 -7.00 -3.54
C ARG A 276 11.64 -6.51 -2.19
N LYS A 277 12.37 -5.40 -2.18
CA LYS A 277 12.64 -4.67 -0.93
C LYS A 277 11.32 -4.19 -0.30
N PHE A 278 11.05 -4.61 0.92
CA PHE A 278 10.01 -4.06 1.77
C PHE A 278 10.69 -3.43 2.98
N ASN A 279 10.56 -2.12 3.10
CA ASN A 279 11.07 -1.33 4.20
C ASN A 279 9.94 -0.38 4.60
N PRO A 280 9.07 -0.75 5.54
CA PRO A 280 7.97 0.11 5.97
C PRO A 280 8.53 1.42 6.52
N ASN A 281 7.76 2.50 6.36
CA ASN A 281 8.11 3.77 6.98
C ASN A 281 8.13 3.61 8.52
N PRO A 282 8.93 4.41 9.26
CA PRO A 282 9.03 4.34 10.72
C PRO A 282 7.66 4.36 11.43
N ASP A 283 6.75 5.26 11.02
CA ASP A 283 5.42 5.38 11.63
C ASP A 283 4.57 4.11 11.44
N ILE A 284 4.71 3.49 10.27
CA ILE A 284 4.02 2.24 9.93
C ILE A 284 4.57 1.09 10.76
N HIS A 285 5.89 1.00 10.90
CA HIS A 285 6.50 0.00 11.77
C HIS A 285 6.13 0.23 13.25
N SER A 286 6.05 1.48 13.69
CA SER A 286 5.61 1.82 15.04
C SER A 286 4.16 1.34 15.29
N LYS A 287 3.24 1.50 14.32
CA LYS A 287 1.89 0.93 14.42
C LYS A 287 1.91 -0.59 14.56
N HIS A 288 2.76 -1.28 13.81
CA HIS A 288 2.92 -2.73 13.95
C HIS A 288 3.35 -3.13 15.37
N GLN A 289 4.33 -2.42 15.96
CA GLN A 289 4.78 -2.68 17.33
C GLN A 289 3.67 -2.45 18.37
N ARG A 290 2.85 -1.42 18.19
CA ARG A 290 1.72 -1.13 19.10
C ARG A 290 0.63 -2.19 19.03
N ILE A 291 0.31 -2.69 17.83
CA ILE A 291 -0.58 -3.85 17.68
C ILE A 291 0.00 -5.05 18.44
N ALA A 292 1.29 -5.34 18.27
CA ALA A 292 1.94 -6.44 18.99
C ALA A 292 1.85 -6.27 20.52
N ALA A 293 2.00 -5.03 21.01
CA ALA A 293 1.95 -4.71 22.43
C ALA A 293 0.54 -4.92 23.03
N GLN A 294 -0.53 -4.64 22.28
CA GLN A 294 -1.91 -4.88 22.71
C GLN A 294 -2.18 -6.35 23.06
N TYR A 295 -1.47 -7.28 22.42
CA TYR A 295 -1.56 -8.71 22.69
C TYR A 295 -0.49 -9.23 23.68
N GLY A 296 0.32 -8.33 24.26
CA GLY A 296 1.42 -8.70 25.16
C GLY A 296 2.61 -9.37 24.48
N LEU A 297 2.69 -9.35 23.14
CA LEU A 297 3.77 -10.00 22.39
C LEU A 297 5.11 -9.25 22.55
N VAL A 298 5.04 -7.93 22.68
CA VAL A 298 6.22 -7.07 22.84
C VAL A 298 6.01 -6.15 24.04
N LYS A 299 7.09 -5.84 24.76
CA LYS A 299 7.09 -4.89 25.88
C LYS A 299 7.92 -3.68 25.51
N LYS A 300 7.57 -2.51 26.03
CA LYS A 300 8.39 -1.30 25.88
C LYS A 300 9.42 -1.29 27.01
N LEU A 301 10.70 -1.45 26.68
CA LEU A 301 11.84 -1.36 27.60
C LEU A 301 12.72 -0.20 27.13
N ASN A 302 13.03 0.75 28.03
CA ASN A 302 13.86 1.93 27.73
C ASN A 302 13.41 2.73 26.49
N GLY A 303 12.09 2.85 26.28
CA GLY A 303 11.55 3.58 25.13
C GLY A 303 11.38 2.74 23.86
N GLU A 304 11.92 1.51 23.80
CA GLU A 304 11.92 0.66 22.60
C GLU A 304 11.10 -0.63 22.81
N TYR A 305 10.51 -1.18 21.75
CA TYR A 305 9.75 -2.44 21.82
C TYR A 305 10.65 -3.68 21.67
N THR A 306 10.41 -4.72 22.47
CA THR A 306 11.08 -6.02 22.36
C THR A 306 10.62 -6.78 21.12
N CYS A 307 11.32 -6.63 20.00
CA CYS A 307 10.92 -7.19 18.71
C CYS A 307 11.02 -8.73 18.58
N THR A 308 11.57 -9.44 19.58
CA THR A 308 11.91 -10.87 19.52
C THR A 308 10.72 -11.82 19.34
N ALA A 309 9.50 -11.40 19.72
CA ALA A 309 8.30 -12.21 19.49
C ALA A 309 7.83 -12.18 18.03
N CYS A 310 8.22 -11.14 17.27
CA CYS A 310 7.86 -10.96 15.87
C CYS A 310 8.99 -11.36 14.91
N HIS A 311 10.25 -11.15 15.34
CA HIS A 311 11.43 -11.51 14.56
C HIS A 311 11.93 -12.90 14.96
N SER A 312 11.99 -13.83 14.01
CA SER A 312 12.80 -15.02 14.20
C SER A 312 14.27 -14.61 14.18
N GLY A 313 15.08 -15.09 15.13
CA GLY A 313 16.46 -14.67 15.40
C GLY A 313 17.48 -14.88 14.26
N ARG A 314 17.03 -15.02 13.02
CA ARG A 314 17.82 -15.01 11.78
C ARG A 314 17.81 -13.67 11.06
N THR A 315 17.08 -12.67 11.56
CA THR A 315 17.05 -11.31 10.99
C THR A 315 17.25 -10.25 12.07
N GLU A 316 18.38 -9.55 12.05
CA GLU A 316 18.67 -8.41 12.94
C GLU A 316 18.03 -7.09 12.44
N ILE A 317 17.36 -7.13 11.29
CA ILE A 317 16.80 -5.94 10.64
C ILE A 317 15.56 -5.48 11.40
N ARG A 318 15.72 -4.45 12.25
CA ARG A 318 14.62 -3.66 12.81
C ARG A 318 13.80 -3.06 11.66
N GLY A 319 12.47 -3.16 11.74
CA GLY A 319 11.59 -2.58 10.72
C GLY A 319 10.88 -3.59 9.81
N TYR A 320 10.91 -4.90 10.07
CA TYR A 320 10.20 -5.90 9.26
C TYR A 320 9.30 -6.79 10.10
#